data_AF-A0A8T2YP06-F1
#
_entry.id   AF-A0A8T2YP06-F1
#
_cell.length_a   1.000
_cell.length_b   1.000
_cell.length_c   1.000
_cell.angle_alpha   90.00
_cell.angle_beta   90.00
_cell.angle_gamma   90.00
#
_symmetry.space_group_name_H-M   'P 1'
#
loop_
_entity.id
_entity.type
_entity.pdbx_description
1 polymer ?
#
loop_
_entity_poly.entity_id
_entity_poly.type
_entity_poly.pdbx_seq_one_letter_code
_entity_poly.pdbx_strand_id
1 'polypeptide(L)'
;MQKLHEEQASLILEGRTADNEDEMMEVEAAVKAAMSVFNARGNSAATIDAAKSAAAAALVALKDQANLPVKLDEFGRDINLQKRMDMEKRAKARQSRKTRFDSKRLSYMEVDSSDQKIEHG
;
A
#
# COMPACT_ATOMS: atom_id res chain seq x y z
N MET A 1 -36.29 -0.05 -3.89
CA MET A 1 -35.17 -0.63 -4.68
C MET A 1 -34.14 0.42 -5.10
N GLN A 2 -34.54 1.58 -5.64
CA GLN A 2 -33.59 2.59 -6.14
C GLN A 2 -32.74 3.24 -5.02
N LYS A 3 -33.37 3.66 -3.90
CA LYS A 3 -32.65 4.25 -2.75
C LYS A 3 -31.64 3.30 -2.10
N LEU A 4 -31.98 2.01 -1.99
CA LEU A 4 -31.07 0.98 -1.46
C LEU A 4 -29.84 0.77 -2.37
N HIS A 5 -30.01 0.85 -3.70
CA HIS A 5 -28.88 0.75 -4.63
C HIS A 5 -28.00 2.00 -4.61
N GLU A 6 -28.59 3.19 -4.44
CA GLU A 6 -27.85 4.45 -4.29
C GLU A 6 -27.05 4.50 -2.98
N GLU A 7 -27.64 4.04 -1.88
CA GLU A 7 -26.96 3.91 -0.59
C GLU A 7 -25.80 2.91 -0.67
N GLN A 8 -26.01 1.74 -1.30
CA GLN A 8 -24.94 0.77 -1.52
C GLN A 8 -23.82 1.31 -2.42
N ALA A 9 -24.16 2.01 -3.50
CA ALA A 9 -23.16 2.60 -4.40
C ALA A 9 -22.35 3.70 -3.69
N SER A 10 -23.00 4.50 -2.85
CA SER A 10 -22.35 5.55 -2.06
C SER A 10 -21.40 4.96 -1.03
N LEU A 11 -21.81 3.89 -0.33
CA LEU A 11 -21.00 3.20 0.67
C LEU A 11 -19.78 2.48 0.04
N ILE A 12 -19.94 1.96 -1.19
CA ILE A 12 -18.83 1.41 -1.98
C ILE A 12 -17.86 2.53 -2.40
N LEU A 13 -18.37 3.70 -2.79
CA LEU A 13 -17.56 4.82 -3.24
C LEU A 13 -16.77 5.43 -2.07
N GLU A 14 -17.42 5.58 -0.91
CA GLU A 14 -16.80 6.06 0.33
C GLU A 14 -15.74 5.07 0.86
N GLY A 15 -16.00 3.77 0.73
CA GLY A 15 -14.99 2.74 0.99
C GLY A 15 -13.77 2.87 0.07
N ARG A 16 -13.99 3.15 -1.22
CA ARG A 16 -12.90 3.36 -2.20
C ARG A 16 -12.09 4.62 -1.94
N THR A 17 -12.71 5.71 -1.50
CA THR A 17 -11.98 6.95 -1.16
C THR A 17 -11.13 6.76 0.09
N ALA A 18 -11.69 6.15 1.14
CA ALA A 18 -10.94 5.82 2.36
C ALA A 18 -9.77 4.86 2.06
N ASP A 19 -9.98 3.87 1.19
CA ASP A 19 -8.92 2.97 0.73
C ASP A 19 -7.81 3.72 -0.03
N ASN A 20 -8.17 4.65 -0.92
CA ASN A 20 -7.20 5.43 -1.71
C ASN A 20 -6.38 6.40 -0.85
N GLU A 21 -7.01 7.09 0.10
CA GLU A 21 -6.32 8.03 1.01
C GLU A 21 -5.27 7.31 1.86
N ASP A 22 -5.62 6.14 2.36
CA ASP A 22 -4.75 5.31 3.19
C ASP A 22 -3.57 4.74 2.36
N GLU A 23 -3.80 4.37 1.10
CA GLU A 23 -2.74 3.96 0.16
C GLU A 23 -1.83 5.14 -0.26
N MET A 24 -2.40 6.33 -0.42
CA MET A 24 -1.66 7.53 -0.82
C MET A 24 -0.71 8.01 0.28
N MET A 25 -1.09 7.87 1.55
CA MET A 25 -0.20 8.19 2.68
C MET A 25 1.10 7.36 2.68
N GLU A 26 1.03 6.05 2.38
CA GLU A 26 2.22 5.19 2.34
C GLU A 26 3.15 5.60 1.17
N VAL A 27 2.56 5.90 0.01
CA VAL A 27 3.30 6.31 -1.19
C VAL A 27 3.93 7.68 -1.01
N GLU A 28 3.21 8.64 -0.44
CA GLU A 28 3.72 9.99 -0.22
C GLU A 28 4.96 10.02 0.68
N ALA A 29 4.96 9.27 1.77
CA ALA A 29 6.10 9.21 2.69
C ALA A 29 7.34 8.66 1.99
N ALA A 30 7.19 7.58 1.21
CA ALA A 30 8.26 6.98 0.43
C ALA A 30 8.79 7.93 -0.66
N VAL A 31 7.90 8.64 -1.37
CA VAL A 31 8.25 9.61 -2.41
C VAL A 31 8.98 10.81 -1.81
N LYS A 32 8.50 11.36 -0.69
CA LYS A 32 9.15 12.48 0.02
C LYS A 32 10.56 12.09 0.47
N ALA A 33 10.75 10.87 0.98
CA ALA A 33 12.07 10.36 1.37
C ALA A 33 13.02 10.22 0.17
N ALA A 34 12.55 9.64 -0.94
CA ALA A 34 13.34 9.53 -2.17
C ALA A 34 13.71 10.90 -2.74
N MET A 35 12.76 11.83 -2.81
CA MET A 35 12.98 13.20 -3.28
C MET A 35 13.98 13.96 -2.41
N SER A 36 13.96 13.76 -1.09
CA SER A 36 14.95 14.36 -0.19
C SER A 36 16.38 13.93 -0.56
N VAL A 37 16.58 12.65 -0.88
CA VAL A 37 17.88 12.14 -1.34
C VAL A 37 18.28 12.72 -2.69
N PHE A 38 17.36 12.82 -3.64
CA PHE A 38 17.62 13.45 -4.94
C PHE A 38 18.00 14.93 -4.80
N ASN A 39 17.29 15.67 -3.97
CA ASN A 39 17.54 17.09 -3.73
C ASN A 39 18.90 17.32 -3.04
N ALA A 40 19.33 16.42 -2.17
CA ALA A 40 20.59 16.55 -1.44
C ALA A 40 21.83 16.15 -2.26
N ARG A 41 21.68 15.20 -3.18
CA ARG A 41 22.84 14.47 -3.74
C ARG A 41 22.86 14.43 -5.27
N GLY A 42 21.83 14.98 -5.92
CA GLY A 42 21.70 15.05 -7.38
C GLY A 42 21.34 13.70 -8.00
N ASN A 43 21.49 13.61 -9.32
CA ASN A 43 21.13 12.42 -10.10
C ASN A 43 22.38 11.63 -10.51
N SER A 44 22.61 10.49 -9.87
CA SER A 44 23.68 9.53 -10.16
C SER A 44 23.23 8.12 -9.78
N ALA A 45 23.89 7.08 -10.29
CA ALA A 45 23.54 5.70 -9.95
C ALA A 45 23.54 5.44 -8.44
N ALA A 46 24.55 5.97 -7.72
CA ALA A 46 24.64 5.85 -6.27
C ALA A 46 23.52 6.60 -5.53
N THR A 47 22.98 7.68 -6.11
CA THR A 47 21.86 8.41 -5.49
C THR A 47 20.52 7.75 -5.77
N ILE A 48 20.38 7.03 -6.88
CA ILE A 48 19.21 6.19 -7.16
C ILE A 48 19.10 5.07 -6.10
N ASP A 49 20.20 4.39 -5.79
CA ASP A 49 20.18 3.30 -4.80
C ASP A 49 19.95 3.82 -3.37
N ALA A 50 20.52 4.98 -3.04
CA ALA A 50 20.25 5.66 -1.78
C ALA A 50 18.78 6.11 -1.67
N ALA A 51 18.20 6.65 -2.74
CA ALA A 51 16.80 7.07 -2.78
C ALA A 51 15.84 5.88 -2.65
N LYS A 52 16.13 4.74 -3.31
CA LYS A 52 15.39 3.49 -3.13
C LYS A 52 15.46 3.00 -1.68
N SER A 53 16.64 3.03 -1.07
CA SER A 53 16.84 2.61 0.32
C SER A 53 16.08 3.52 1.29
N ALA A 54 16.09 4.84 1.07
CA ALA A 54 15.33 5.80 1.88
C ALA A 54 13.81 5.61 1.75
N ALA A 55 13.31 5.37 0.52
CA ALA A 55 11.90 5.06 0.30
C ALA A 55 11.49 3.76 1.01
N ALA A 56 12.31 2.71 0.90
CA ALA A 56 12.05 1.44 1.60
C ALA A 56 12.05 1.60 3.13
N ALA A 57 12.99 2.38 3.67
CA ALA A 57 13.06 2.67 5.10
C ALA A 57 11.84 3.45 5.59
N ALA A 58 11.36 4.45 4.82
CA ALA A 58 10.15 5.19 5.15
C ALA A 58 8.90 4.29 5.19
N LEU A 59 8.79 3.34 4.26
CA LEU A 59 7.69 2.36 4.26
C LEU A 59 7.73 1.43 5.48
N VAL A 60 8.92 1.05 5.95
CA VAL A 60 9.08 0.24 7.16
C VAL A 60 8.72 1.06 8.41
N ALA A 61 9.25 2.27 8.52
CA ALA A 61 8.97 3.15 9.65
C ALA A 61 7.47 3.48 9.81
N LEU A 62 6.73 3.60 8.70
CA LEU A 62 5.29 3.80 8.74
C LEU A 62 4.54 2.57 9.29
N LYS A 63 5.00 1.36 8.95
CA LYS A 63 4.46 0.11 9.51
C LYS A 63 4.76 -0.02 11.00
N ASP A 64 5.94 0.43 11.42
CA ASP A 64 6.34 0.41 12.82
C ASP A 64 5.58 1.45 13.66
N GLN A 65 5.29 2.64 13.11
CA GLN A 65 4.41 3.63 13.76
C GLN A 65 2.95 3.16 13.87
N ALA A 66 2.50 2.29 12.97
CA ALA A 66 1.15 1.72 13.04
C ALA A 66 0.98 0.70 14.18
N ASN A 67 2.05 0.28 14.86
CA ASN A 67 1.95 -0.62 16.01
C ASN A 67 1.66 0.17 17.29
N LEU A 68 0.38 0.42 17.56
CA LEU A 68 -0.06 0.97 18.85
C LEU A 68 0.40 0.05 20.00
N PRO A 69 1.10 0.58 21.03
CA PRO A 69 1.46 -0.21 22.18
C PRO A 69 0.20 -0.72 22.89
N VAL A 70 0.26 -1.96 23.37
CA VAL A 70 -0.79 -2.56 24.20
C VAL A 70 -0.91 -1.71 25.45
N LYS A 71 -2.05 -1.02 25.59
CA LYS A 71 -2.37 -0.25 26.80
C LYS A 71 -3.49 -1.00 27.50
N LEU A 72 -3.21 -1.45 28.71
CA LEU A 72 -4.20 -2.13 29.55
C LEU A 72 -4.83 -1.11 30.48
N ASP A 73 -6.15 -1.15 30.65
CA ASP A 73 -6.84 -0.41 31.71
C ASP A 73 -6.54 -1.02 33.10
N GLU A 74 -7.08 -0.39 34.13
CA GLU A 74 -6.95 -0.80 35.54
C GLU A 74 -7.45 -2.24 35.81
N PHE A 75 -8.24 -2.81 34.90
CA PHE A 75 -8.76 -4.18 34.94
C PHE A 75 -8.02 -5.14 33.99
N GLY A 76 -6.93 -4.68 33.35
CA GLY A 76 -6.17 -5.49 32.40
C GLY A 76 -6.80 -5.57 31.00
N ARG A 77 -7.82 -4.76 30.68
CA ARG A 77 -8.45 -4.77 29.36
C ARG A 77 -7.66 -3.89 28.39
N ASP A 78 -7.29 -4.45 27.25
CA ASP A 78 -6.57 -3.70 26.22
C ASP A 78 -7.49 -2.67 25.55
N ILE A 79 -7.33 -1.40 25.92
CA ILE A 79 -8.12 -0.28 25.39
C ILE A 79 -7.81 0.00 23.91
N ASN A 80 -6.71 -0.52 23.40
CA ASN A 80 -6.28 -0.36 22.02
C ASN A 80 -6.53 -1.63 21.18
N LEU A 81 -7.14 -2.67 21.76
CA LEU A 81 -7.38 -3.95 21.07
C LEU A 81 -8.18 -3.75 19.79
N GLN A 82 -9.29 -3.01 19.86
CA GLN A 82 -10.13 -2.75 18.69
C GLN A 82 -9.37 -2.01 17.58
N LYS A 83 -8.57 -1.00 17.96
CA LYS A 83 -7.74 -0.25 17.01
C LYS A 83 -6.70 -1.15 16.34
N ARG A 84 -6.06 -2.05 17.09
CA ARG A 84 -5.16 -3.07 16.54
C ARG A 84 -5.85 -4.01 15.56
N MET A 85 -7.02 -4.53 15.94
CA MET A 85 -7.81 -5.42 15.06
C MET A 85 -8.20 -4.73 13.76
N ASP A 86 -8.59 -3.46 13.81
CA ASP A 86 -8.96 -2.72 12.61
C ASP A 86 -7.75 -2.36 11.74
N MET A 87 -6.58 -2.10 12.33
CA MET A 87 -5.32 -1.95 11.58
C MET A 87 -4.88 -3.26 10.92
N GLU A 88 -4.98 -4.39 11.62
CA GLU A 88 -4.64 -5.70 11.06
C GLU A 88 -5.56 -6.06 9.88
N LYS A 89 -6.87 -5.77 9.99
CA LYS A 89 -7.81 -5.92 8.88
C LYS A 89 -7.39 -5.07 7.67
N ARG A 90 -7.02 -3.80 7.87
CA ARG A 90 -6.53 -2.94 6.78
C ARG A 90 -5.23 -3.47 6.17
N ALA A 91 -4.27 -3.88 6.99
CA ALA A 91 -3.01 -4.45 6.52
C ALA A 91 -3.23 -5.71 5.68
N LYS A 92 -4.12 -6.61 6.12
CA LYS A 92 -4.49 -7.83 5.38
C LYS A 92 -5.22 -7.52 4.08
N ALA A 93 -6.08 -6.51 4.06
CA ALA A 93 -6.73 -6.03 2.85
C ALA A 93 -5.70 -5.51 1.84
N ARG A 94 -4.72 -4.69 2.29
CA ARG A 94 -3.62 -4.21 1.44
C ARG A 94 -2.79 -5.35 0.87
N GLN A 95 -2.41 -6.33 1.70
CA GLN A 95 -1.67 -7.52 1.22
C GLN A 95 -2.46 -8.27 0.16
N SER A 96 -3.76 -8.47 0.37
CA SER A 96 -4.64 -9.16 -0.58
C SER A 96 -4.80 -8.40 -1.90
N ARG A 97 -4.83 -7.06 -1.86
CA ARG A 97 -4.84 -6.23 -3.07
C ARG A 97 -3.52 -6.35 -3.82
N LYS A 98 -2.39 -6.28 -3.11
CA LYS A 98 -1.05 -6.40 -3.69
C LYS A 98 -0.84 -7.75 -4.37
N THR A 99 -1.22 -8.86 -3.72
CA THR A 99 -1.12 -10.19 -4.34
C THR A 99 -1.95 -10.29 -5.61
N ARG A 100 -3.19 -9.76 -5.62
CA ARG A 100 -4.03 -9.71 -6.82
C ARG A 100 -3.41 -8.89 -7.94
N PHE A 101 -2.83 -7.73 -7.61
CA PHE A 101 -2.14 -6.90 -8.59
C PHE A 101 -0.92 -7.61 -9.17
N ASP A 102 -0.09 -8.20 -8.30
CA ASP A 102 1.10 -8.94 -8.71
C ASP A 102 0.74 -10.15 -9.58
N SER A 103 -0.31 -10.91 -9.23
CA SER A 103 -0.82 -12.00 -10.07
C SER A 103 -1.27 -11.52 -11.45
N LYS A 104 -2.01 -10.40 -11.52
CA LYS A 104 -2.42 -9.81 -12.81
C LYS A 104 -1.21 -9.37 -13.63
N ARG A 105 -0.24 -8.73 -13.00
CA ARG A 105 0.97 -8.26 -13.67
C ARG A 105 1.76 -9.44 -14.26
N LEU A 106 1.92 -10.52 -13.49
CA LEU A 106 2.58 -11.73 -13.95
C LEU A 106 1.83 -12.40 -15.12
N SER A 107 0.49 -12.49 -15.05
CA SER A 107 -0.29 -13.07 -16.14
C SER A 107 -0.18 -12.26 -17.44
N TYR A 108 -0.11 -10.93 -17.36
CA TYR A 108 0.09 -10.09 -18.55
C TYR A 108 1.47 -10.27 -19.18
N MET A 109 2.52 -10.45 -18.37
CA MET A 109 3.87 -10.71 -18.88
C MET A 109 4.00 -12.10 -19.54
N GLU A 110 3.22 -13.08 -19.08
CA GLU A 110 3.19 -14.43 -19.66
C GLU A 110 2.56 -14.43 -21.06
N VAL A 111 1.49 -13.66 -21.26
CA VAL A 111 0.81 -13.52 -22.58
C VAL A 111 1.70 -12.82 -23.62
N ASP A 112 2.41 -11.76 -23.24
CA ASP A 112 3.29 -11.00 -24.16
C ASP A 112 4.48 -11.84 -24.66
N SER A 113 4.91 -12.84 -23.89
CA SER A 113 5.97 -13.77 -24.28
C SER A 113 5.51 -14.89 -25.23
N SER A 114 4.21 -15.19 -25.28
CA SER A 114 3.64 -16.19 -26.20
C SER A 114 3.36 -15.66 -27.61
N ASP A 115 3.19 -14.35 -27.78
CA ASP A 115 2.87 -13.73 -29.07
C ASP A 115 4.10 -13.46 -29.95
N GLN A 116 5.32 -13.73 -29.46
CA GLN A 116 6.58 -13.49 -30.19
C GLN A 116 6.98 -14.61 -31.17
N LYS A 117 6.11 -15.61 -31.40
CA LYS A 117 6.32 -16.68 -32.39
C LYS A 117 5.39 -16.52 -33.59
N ILE A 118 5.54 -15.43 -34.33
CA ILE A 118 5.00 -15.36 -35.71
C ILE A 118 6.18 -15.64 -36.64
N GLU A 119 6.14 -16.82 -37.27
CA GLU A 119 7.12 -17.37 -38.20
C GLU A 119 7.45 -16.39 -39.34
N HIS A 120 8.74 -16.20 -39.62
CA HIS A 120 9.22 -15.87 -40.95
C HIS A 120 9.68 -17.16 -41.61
N GLY A 121 8.99 -17.57 -42.67
CA GLY A 121 9.35 -18.66 -43.58
C GLY A 121 8.85 -18.35 -44.97
#